data_AF-A0A2V7W7F2-F1
#
_entry.id   AF-A0A2V7W7F2-F1
#
_cell.length_a   1.000
_cell.length_b   1.000
_cell.length_c   1.000
_cell.angle_alpha   90.00
_cell.angle_beta   90.00
_cell.angle_gamma   90.00
#
_symmetry.space_group_name_H-M   'P 1'
#
loop_
_entity.id
_entity.type
_entity.pdbx_description
1 polymer ?
#
loop_
_entity_poly.entity_id
_entity_poly.type
_entity_poly.pdbx_seq_one_letter_code
_entity_poly.pdbx_strand_id
1 'polypeptide(L)'
;MKHDSLFLRLVRGAGAGIAGTFAIQNAMKVQGKLLPATKPPMRQDPADFMLEHAPIDIPEKAVPVAKKVMQLGYGITFGALYGALRKRPHNVMLEGALLGLGTWAAGYLGWLPKAGLLPSPKEQSAAQISGPIATHLVFGLATVGAYSRT
;
A
#
# COMPACT_ATOMS: atom_id res chain seq x y z
N MET A 1 -7.15 -27.17 -15.72
CA MET A 1 -6.79 -27.32 -14.29
C MET A 1 -5.59 -26.47 -13.80
N LYS A 2 -4.73 -25.86 -14.64
CA LYS A 2 -3.69 -24.92 -14.13
C LYS A 2 -4.23 -23.51 -13.83
N HIS A 3 -5.23 -23.05 -14.57
CA HIS A 3 -5.82 -21.72 -14.43
C HIS A 3 -6.58 -21.53 -13.10
N ASP A 4 -7.21 -22.60 -12.60
CA ASP A 4 -8.01 -22.56 -11.36
C ASP A 4 -7.16 -22.21 -10.13
N SER A 5 -5.89 -22.62 -10.11
CA SER A 5 -4.98 -22.32 -8.99
C SER A 5 -4.41 -20.90 -9.03
N LEU A 6 -4.18 -20.31 -10.21
CA LEU A 6 -3.70 -18.93 -10.30
C LEU A 6 -4.82 -17.95 -9.97
N PHE A 7 -6.01 -18.14 -10.53
CA PHE A 7 -7.15 -17.28 -10.25
C PHE A 7 -7.49 -17.27 -8.75
N LEU A 8 -7.55 -18.44 -8.12
CA LEU A 8 -7.81 -18.52 -6.68
C LEU A 8 -6.73 -17.81 -5.85
N ARG A 9 -5.45 -17.93 -6.22
CA ARG A 9 -4.36 -17.21 -5.56
C ARG A 9 -4.44 -15.70 -5.75
N LEU A 10 -4.85 -15.23 -6.94
CA LEU A 10 -5.08 -13.82 -7.20
C LEU A 10 -6.22 -13.28 -6.33
N VAL A 11 -7.35 -13.98 -6.26
CA VAL A 11 -8.51 -13.58 -5.46
C VAL A 11 -8.18 -13.58 -3.97
N ARG A 12 -7.52 -14.63 -3.47
CA ARG A 12 -7.06 -14.69 -2.08
C ARG A 12 -6.04 -13.59 -1.77
N GLY A 13 -5.13 -13.33 -2.71
CA GLY A 13 -4.19 -12.23 -2.66
C GLY A 13 -4.88 -10.88 -2.55
N ALA A 14 -5.85 -10.62 -3.42
CA ALA A 14 -6.66 -9.40 -3.42
C ALA A 14 -7.38 -9.21 -2.09
N GLY A 15 -8.06 -10.25 -1.59
CA GLY A 15 -8.74 -10.23 -0.29
C GLY A 15 -7.79 -9.96 0.88
N ALA A 16 -6.61 -10.57 0.86
CA ALA A 16 -5.57 -10.30 1.85
C ALA A 16 -5.02 -8.87 1.75
N GLY A 17 -4.89 -8.32 0.54
CA GLY A 17 -4.50 -6.94 0.29
C GLY A 17 -5.47 -5.92 0.90
N ILE A 18 -6.77 -6.22 0.88
CA ILE A 18 -7.79 -5.41 1.58
C ILE A 18 -7.51 -5.36 3.09
N ALA A 19 -7.22 -6.51 3.72
CA ALA A 19 -6.86 -6.56 5.13
C ALA A 19 -5.59 -5.75 5.42
N GLY A 20 -4.59 -5.83 4.54
CA GLY A 20 -3.41 -4.98 4.56
C GLY A 20 -3.74 -3.50 4.53
N THR A 21 -4.62 -3.07 3.61
CA THR A 21 -5.04 -1.66 3.48
C THR A 21 -5.68 -1.15 4.76
N PHE A 22 -6.59 -1.91 5.38
CA PHE A 22 -7.17 -1.50 6.65
C PHE A 22 -6.12 -1.38 7.76
N ALA A 23 -5.14 -2.29 7.80
CA ALA A 23 -4.06 -2.23 8.79
C ALA A 23 -3.19 -0.97 8.63
N ILE A 24 -2.75 -0.66 7.40
CA ILE A 24 -1.91 0.54 7.17
C ILE A 24 -2.68 1.84 7.38
N GLN A 25 -3.97 1.91 7.02
CA GLN A 25 -4.78 3.11 7.29
C GLN A 25 -4.88 3.40 8.79
N ASN A 26 -5.07 2.36 9.61
CA ASN A 26 -5.04 2.50 11.06
C ASN A 26 -3.64 2.87 11.57
N ALA A 27 -2.58 2.24 11.05
CA ALA A 27 -1.20 2.54 11.43
C ALA A 27 -0.82 3.99 11.12
N MET A 28 -1.16 4.50 9.93
CA MET A 28 -0.93 5.89 9.53
C MET A 28 -1.71 6.88 10.40
N LYS A 29 -2.96 6.55 10.77
CA LYS A 29 -3.74 7.36 11.71
C LYS A 29 -3.09 7.43 13.09
N VAL A 30 -2.59 6.31 13.61
CA VAL A 30 -1.90 6.23 14.90
C VAL A 30 -0.56 6.97 14.84
N GLN A 31 0.27 6.67 13.85
CA GLN A 31 1.53 7.37 13.58
C GLN A 31 1.29 8.88 13.50
N GLY A 32 0.25 9.31 12.78
CA GLY A 32 -0.02 10.71 12.56
C GLY A 32 -0.46 11.49 13.80
N LYS A 33 -0.92 10.79 14.84
CA LYS A 33 -1.26 11.35 16.15
C LYS A 33 -0.08 11.30 17.13
N LEU A 34 0.63 10.18 17.16
CA LEU A 34 1.67 9.92 18.17
C LEU A 34 3.07 10.36 17.75
N LEU A 35 3.36 10.33 16.45
CA LEU A 35 4.68 10.56 15.88
C LEU A 35 4.59 11.51 14.66
N PRO A 36 4.00 12.71 14.78
CA PRO A 36 3.77 13.60 13.65
C PRO A 36 5.05 13.98 12.89
N ALA A 37 6.20 14.03 13.58
CA ALA A 37 7.51 14.31 12.97
C ALA A 37 7.97 13.23 11.97
N THR A 38 7.37 12.03 11.99
CA THR A 38 7.68 10.93 11.07
C THR A 38 6.86 10.96 9.78
N LYS A 39 5.93 11.93 9.64
CA LYS A 39 5.14 12.07 8.41
C LYS A 39 6.02 12.56 7.28
N PRO A 40 5.96 11.90 6.10
CA PRO A 40 6.66 12.40 4.92
C PRO A 40 6.09 13.76 4.52
N PRO A 41 6.92 14.69 4.00
CA PRO A 41 6.49 16.01 3.53
C PRO A 41 5.79 15.90 2.17
N MET A 42 4.63 15.24 2.14
CA MET A 42 3.79 15.09 0.95
C MET A 42 3.24 16.44 0.51
N ARG A 43 3.43 16.79 -0.77
CA ARG A 43 2.91 18.05 -1.35
C ARG A 43 1.39 17.98 -1.59
N GLN A 44 0.90 16.80 -1.93
CA GLN A 44 -0.50 16.51 -2.20
C GLN A 44 -0.77 15.05 -1.83
N ASP A 45 -2.01 14.73 -1.45
CA ASP A 45 -2.42 13.34 -1.21
C ASP A 45 -2.36 12.54 -2.53
N PRO A 46 -1.77 11.32 -2.52
CA PRO A 46 -1.68 10.49 -3.71
C PRO A 46 -3.02 10.19 -4.37
N ALA A 47 -4.10 10.03 -3.59
CA ALA A 47 -5.41 9.78 -4.15
C ALA A 47 -5.99 11.05 -4.78
N ASP A 48 -5.78 12.23 -4.19
CA ASP A 48 -6.16 13.50 -4.83
C ASP A 48 -5.51 13.66 -6.19
N PHE A 49 -4.20 13.47 -6.27
CA PHE A 49 -3.45 13.55 -7.53
C PHE A 49 -4.03 12.60 -8.58
N MET A 50 -4.33 11.35 -8.21
CA MET A 50 -4.88 10.35 -9.14
C MET A 50 -6.29 10.70 -9.61
N LEU A 51 -7.12 11.30 -8.75
CA LEU A 51 -8.48 11.71 -9.13
C LEU A 51 -8.46 12.93 -10.05
N GLU A 52 -7.54 13.87 -9.85
CA GLU A 52 -7.34 15.03 -10.76
C GLU A 52 -6.88 14.61 -12.16
N HIS A 53 -6.19 13.47 -12.27
CA HIS A 53 -5.72 12.91 -13.55
C HIS A 53 -6.63 11.79 -14.08
N ALA A 54 -7.78 11.54 -13.45
CA ALA A 54 -8.72 10.55 -13.93
C ALA A 54 -9.38 11.04 -15.24
N PRO A 55 -9.62 10.14 -16.23
CA PRO A 55 -10.26 10.52 -17.50
C PRO A 55 -11.77 10.76 -17.36
N ILE A 56 -12.30 10.77 -16.13
CA ILE A 56 -13.72 10.87 -15.83
C ILE A 56 -13.93 11.95 -14.77
N ASP A 57 -15.00 12.73 -14.93
CA ASP A 57 -15.43 13.67 -13.91
C ASP A 57 -16.07 12.93 -12.75
N ILE A 58 -15.48 13.06 -11.57
CA ILE A 58 -15.99 12.43 -10.34
C ILE A 58 -16.83 13.47 -9.60
N PRO A 59 -18.14 13.23 -9.39
CA PRO A 59 -18.97 14.13 -8.62
C PRO A 59 -18.36 14.41 -7.24
N GLU A 60 -18.43 15.66 -6.77
CA GLU A 60 -17.83 16.06 -5.49
C GLU A 60 -18.26 15.17 -4.32
N LYS A 61 -19.54 14.79 -4.28
CA LYS A 61 -20.11 13.84 -3.30
C LYS A 61 -19.46 12.45 -3.32
N ALA A 62 -18.87 12.04 -4.44
CA ALA A 62 -18.23 10.75 -4.64
C ALA A 62 -16.71 10.78 -4.37
N VAL A 63 -16.08 11.96 -4.32
CA VAL A 63 -14.62 12.12 -4.11
C VAL A 63 -14.12 11.36 -2.86
N PRO A 64 -14.77 11.45 -1.67
CA PRO A 64 -14.30 10.73 -0.50
C PRO A 64 -14.32 9.20 -0.67
N VAL A 65 -15.31 8.68 -1.40
CA VAL A 65 -15.41 7.25 -1.70
C VAL A 65 -14.36 6.86 -2.74
N ALA A 66 -14.17 7.66 -3.77
CA ALA A 66 -13.19 7.43 -4.82
C ALA A 66 -11.76 7.35 -4.25
N LYS A 67 -11.40 8.22 -3.29
CA LYS A 67 -10.10 8.15 -2.59
C LYS A 67 -9.90 6.81 -1.87
N LYS A 68 -10.92 6.36 -1.13
CA LYS A 68 -10.88 5.06 -0.44
C LYS A 68 -10.76 3.91 -1.43
N VAL A 69 -11.45 3.98 -2.57
CA VAL A 69 -11.35 2.98 -3.64
C VAL A 69 -9.94 2.97 -4.24
N MET A 70 -9.29 4.12 -4.45
CA MET A 70 -7.90 4.17 -4.90
C MET A 70 -6.93 3.52 -3.91
N GLN A 71 -7.07 3.82 -2.62
CA GLN A 71 -6.26 3.21 -1.56
C GLN A 71 -6.48 1.69 -1.46
N LEU A 72 -7.74 1.24 -1.59
CA LEU A 72 -8.08 -0.19 -1.65
C LEU A 72 -7.51 -0.85 -2.90
N GLY A 73 -7.64 -0.22 -4.07
CA GLY A 73 -7.12 -0.71 -5.35
C GLY A 73 -5.61 -0.94 -5.29
N TYR A 74 -4.88 -0.04 -4.64
CA TYR A 74 -3.43 -0.20 -4.41
C TYR A 74 -3.13 -1.47 -3.61
N GLY A 75 -3.78 -1.64 -2.45
CA GLY A 75 -3.58 -2.83 -1.61
C GLY A 75 -4.02 -4.13 -2.28
N ILE A 76 -5.16 -4.13 -2.98
CA ILE A 76 -5.66 -5.26 -3.78
C ILE A 76 -4.61 -5.66 -4.83
N THR A 77 -4.02 -4.70 -5.53
CA THR A 77 -3.02 -4.95 -6.57
C THR A 77 -1.80 -5.65 -5.98
N PHE A 78 -1.21 -5.11 -4.92
CA PHE A 78 -0.03 -5.71 -4.28
C PHE A 78 -0.34 -7.06 -3.62
N GLY A 79 -1.51 -7.22 -3.03
CA GLY A 79 -1.97 -8.49 -2.48
C GLY A 79 -2.15 -9.56 -3.56
N ALA A 80 -2.77 -9.22 -4.69
CA ALA A 80 -2.93 -10.12 -5.83
C ALA A 80 -1.58 -10.51 -6.44
N LEU A 81 -0.68 -9.54 -6.63
CA LEU A 81 0.70 -9.79 -7.08
C LEU A 81 1.42 -10.75 -6.13
N TYR A 82 1.31 -10.54 -4.82
CA TYR A 82 1.87 -11.45 -3.83
C TYR A 82 1.29 -12.87 -3.97
N GLY A 83 -0.03 -13.01 -4.07
CA GLY A 83 -0.68 -14.32 -4.27
C GLY A 83 -0.21 -15.03 -5.55
N ALA A 84 -0.06 -14.29 -6.66
CA ALA A 84 0.43 -14.82 -7.92
C ALA A 84 1.88 -15.31 -7.83
N LEU A 85 2.74 -14.57 -7.12
CA LEU A 85 4.16 -14.88 -6.95
C LEU A 85 4.40 -15.97 -5.90
N ARG A 86 3.52 -16.11 -4.89
CA ARG A 86 3.66 -17.08 -3.82
C ARG A 86 3.34 -18.49 -4.30
N LYS A 87 4.39 -19.22 -4.69
CA LYS A 87 4.28 -20.63 -5.14
C LYS A 87 4.16 -21.63 -3.98
N ARG A 88 4.79 -21.34 -2.84
CA ARG A 88 4.82 -22.18 -1.63
C ARG A 88 4.80 -21.29 -0.38
N PRO A 89 4.31 -21.76 0.76
CA PRO A 89 4.41 -21.03 2.02
C PRO A 89 5.88 -20.90 2.44
N HIS A 90 6.30 -19.70 2.85
CA HIS A 90 7.56 -19.48 3.57
C HIS A 90 7.29 -18.76 4.89
N ASN A 91 8.36 -18.23 5.49
CA ASN A 91 8.30 -17.42 6.69
C ASN A 91 7.42 -16.17 6.45
N VAL A 92 6.28 -16.14 7.14
CA VAL A 92 5.27 -15.05 7.08
C VAL A 92 5.87 -13.68 7.40
N MET A 93 6.80 -13.61 8.37
CA MET A 93 7.43 -12.36 8.77
C MET A 93 8.33 -11.82 7.65
N LEU A 94 9.17 -12.69 7.08
CA LEU A 94 10.07 -12.31 5.99
C LEU A 94 9.28 -11.90 4.73
N GLU A 95 8.30 -12.70 4.33
CA GLU A 95 7.47 -12.41 3.17
C GLU A 95 6.68 -11.10 3.36
N GLY A 96 6.13 -10.87 4.55
CA GLY A 96 5.41 -9.65 4.87
C GLY A 96 6.31 -8.42 4.87
N ALA A 97 7.53 -8.53 5.43
CA ALA A 97 8.52 -7.47 5.37
C ALA A 97 8.91 -7.13 3.92
N LEU A 98 9.17 -8.15 3.08
CA LEU A 98 9.50 -7.97 1.67
C LEU A 98 8.35 -7.32 0.89
N LEU A 99 7.11 -7.76 1.11
CA LEU A 99 5.94 -7.16 0.48
C LEU A 99 5.76 -5.69 0.90
N GLY A 100 5.90 -5.41 2.20
CA GLY A 100 5.81 -4.05 2.74
C GLY A 100 6.88 -3.13 2.14
N LEU A 101 8.14 -3.55 2.19
CA LEU A 101 9.26 -2.80 1.62
C LEU A 101 9.14 -2.61 0.12
N GLY A 102 8.69 -3.64 -0.63
CA GLY A 102 8.44 -3.53 -2.07
C GLY A 102 7.33 -2.53 -2.39
N THR A 103 6.25 -2.53 -1.61
CA THR A 103 5.12 -1.60 -1.76
C THR A 103 5.55 -0.17 -1.45
N TRP A 104 6.33 0.01 -0.37
CA TRP A 104 6.94 1.30 -0.02
C TRP A 104 7.87 1.79 -1.12
N ALA A 105 8.79 0.96 -1.59
CA ALA A 105 9.76 1.34 -2.61
C ALA A 105 9.06 1.74 -3.93
N ALA A 106 8.02 1.00 -4.34
CA ALA A 106 7.22 1.33 -5.52
C ALA A 106 6.62 2.74 -5.45
N GLY A 107 6.16 3.17 -4.28
CA GLY A 107 5.65 4.52 -4.05
C GLY A 107 6.77 5.56 -3.87
N TYR A 108 7.55 5.41 -2.80
CA TYR A 108 8.44 6.42 -2.24
C TYR A 108 9.77 6.56 -2.99
N LEU A 109 10.21 5.50 -3.69
CA LEU A 109 11.37 5.55 -4.59
C LEU A 109 10.95 5.55 -6.07
N GLY A 110 9.72 5.13 -6.35
CA GLY A 110 9.18 5.03 -7.69
C GLY A 110 8.39 6.26 -8.10
N TRP A 111 7.07 6.18 -8.00
CA TRP A 111 6.19 7.12 -8.70
C TRP A 111 5.97 8.44 -7.94
N LEU A 112 5.97 8.46 -6.60
CA LEU A 112 5.69 9.69 -5.83
C LEU A 112 6.71 10.81 -6.11
N PRO A 113 8.04 10.56 -6.13
CA PRO A 113 8.99 11.62 -6.46
C PRO A 113 8.91 12.04 -7.93
N LYS A 114 8.68 11.09 -8.84
CA LYS A 114 8.56 11.36 -10.29
C LYS A 114 7.34 12.21 -10.61
N ALA A 115 6.25 12.04 -9.87
CA ALA A 115 5.05 12.87 -9.97
C ALA A 115 5.18 14.21 -9.22
N GLY A 116 6.32 14.49 -8.58
CA GLY A 116 6.52 15.71 -7.80
C GLY A 116 5.75 15.73 -6.47
N LEU A 117 5.14 14.63 -6.05
CA LEU A 117 4.33 14.55 -4.83
C LEU A 117 5.16 14.46 -3.54
N LEU A 118 6.37 13.94 -3.66
CA LEU A 118 7.30 13.73 -2.56
C LEU A 118 8.70 14.24 -2.96
N PRO A 119 9.41 15.00 -2.09
CA PRO A 119 10.81 15.32 -2.35
C PRO A 119 11.68 14.06 -2.37
N SER A 120 12.87 14.15 -2.95
CA SER A 120 13.77 12.99 -3.00
C SER A 120 14.14 12.53 -1.58
N PRO A 121 14.49 11.24 -1.37
CA PRO A 121 14.87 10.76 -0.04
C PRO A 121 16.05 11.51 0.59
N LYS A 122 16.93 12.12 -0.21
CA LYS A 122 18.08 12.91 0.27
C LYS A 122 17.67 14.22 0.94
N GLU A 123 16.46 14.69 0.69
CA GLU A 123 15.90 15.94 1.21
C GLU A 123 14.98 15.70 2.41
N GLN A 124 14.88 14.45 2.87
CA GLN A 124 14.02 14.05 3.98
C GLN A 124 14.86 13.65 5.19
N SER A 125 14.38 13.96 6.39
CA SER A 125 15.00 13.46 7.62
C SER A 125 14.81 11.94 7.75
N ALA A 126 15.70 11.28 8.50
CA ALA A 126 15.60 9.84 8.74
C ALA A 126 14.24 9.43 9.37
N ALA A 127 13.64 10.29 10.19
CA ALA A 127 12.31 10.08 10.76
C ALA A 127 11.19 10.10 9.70
N GLN A 128 11.28 11.00 8.72
CA GLN A 128 10.32 11.11 7.63
C GLN A 128 10.42 9.96 6.62
N ILE A 129 11.59 9.33 6.52
CA ILE A 129 11.79 8.11 5.72
C ILE A 129 11.30 6.88 6.47
N SER A 130 11.62 6.76 7.77
CA SER A 130 11.32 5.55 8.56
C SER A 130 9.84 5.39 8.89
N GLY A 131 9.09 6.49 9.06
CA GLY A 131 7.65 6.46 9.32
C GLY A 131 6.85 5.70 8.23
N PRO A 132 6.97 6.09 6.95
CA PRO A 132 6.42 5.33 5.84
C PRO A 132 6.88 3.87 5.79
N ILE A 133 8.17 3.60 6.00
CA ILE A 133 8.67 2.21 6.02
C ILE A 133 7.92 1.39 7.07
N ALA A 134 7.80 1.90 8.30
CA ALA A 134 7.13 1.20 9.39
C ALA A 134 5.65 0.90 9.07
N THR A 135 4.92 1.88 8.54
CA THR A 135 3.51 1.68 8.16
C THR A 135 3.34 0.69 7.00
N HIS A 136 4.28 0.64 6.05
CA HIS A 136 4.25 -0.33 4.97
C HIS A 136 4.67 -1.74 5.42
N LEU A 137 5.53 -1.87 6.44
CA LEU A 137 5.77 -3.17 7.09
C LEU A 137 4.47 -3.70 7.71
N VAL A 138 3.67 -2.84 8.37
CA VAL A 138 2.35 -3.22 8.89
C VAL A 138 1.43 -3.70 7.77
N PHE A 139 1.38 -2.98 6.63
CA PHE A 139 0.64 -3.43 5.44
C PHE A 139 1.05 -4.84 4.99
N GLY A 140 2.35 -5.06 4.80
CA GLY A 140 2.87 -6.31 4.26
C GLY A 140 2.65 -7.48 5.22
N LEU A 141 2.91 -7.30 6.51
CA LEU A 141 2.67 -8.31 7.55
C LEU A 141 1.20 -8.68 7.68
N ALA A 142 0.30 -7.69 7.67
CA ALA A 142 -1.14 -7.92 7.71
C ALA A 142 -1.63 -8.67 6.46
N THR A 143 -1.16 -8.26 5.28
CA THR A 143 -1.51 -8.91 4.01
C THR A 143 -1.05 -10.37 4.00
N VAL A 144 0.23 -10.63 4.26
CA VAL A 144 0.78 -12.00 4.24
C VAL A 144 0.17 -12.86 5.34
N GLY A 145 -0.04 -12.29 6.53
CA GLY A 145 -0.70 -12.96 7.65
C GLY A 145 -2.16 -13.33 7.35
N ALA A 146 -2.90 -12.49 6.62
CA ALA A 146 -4.26 -12.79 6.17
C ALA A 146 -4.26 -13.88 5.09
N TYR A 147 -3.40 -13.75 4.08
CA TYR A 147 -3.30 -14.73 2.99
C TYR A 147 -2.97 -16.13 3.52
N SER A 148 -2.06 -16.23 4.49
CA SER A 148 -1.59 -17.50 5.04
C SER A 148 -2.62 -18.24 5.90
N ARG A 149 -3.74 -17.59 6.26
CA ARG A 149 -4.84 -18.19 7.03
C ARG A 149 -6.02 -18.64 6.17
N THR A 150 -6.01 -18.29 4.88
CA THR A 150 -7.00 -18.72 3.88
C THR A 150 -6.56 -20.02 3.21
#